data_AF-A0A382FHA4-F1
#
_entry.id   AF-A0A382FHA4-F1
#
_cell.length_a   1.000
_cell.length_b   1.000
_cell.length_c   1.000
_cell.angle_alpha   90.00
_cell.angle_beta   90.00
_cell.angle_gamma   90.00
#
_symmetry.space_group_name_H-M   'P 1'
#
loop_
_entity.id
_entity.type
_entity.pdbx_description
1 polymer ?
#
loop_
_entity_poly.entity_id
_entity_poly.type
_entity_poly.pdbx_seq_one_letter_code
_entity_poly.pdbx_strand_id
1 'polypeptide(L)' 'DGKSNMTCRGQIEFIYSNDQLGSNGTHKIIPKTGDILLFDARLKHCVYPFTSDVERISMSFNVNVNFME' A
#
# COMPACT_ATOMS: atom_id res chain seq x y z
N ASP A 1 1.37 -24.06 -8.98
CA ASP A 1 0.46 -22.90 -8.85
C ASP A 1 -0.27 -22.89 -7.52
N GLY A 2 0.36 -22.31 -6.49
CA GLY A 2 -0.29 -22.13 -5.19
C GLY A 2 -1.30 -20.98 -5.27
N LYS A 3 -2.58 -21.29 -5.43
CA LYS A 3 -3.66 -20.30 -5.27
C LYS A 3 -3.77 -19.96 -3.78
N SER A 4 -3.18 -18.86 -3.35
CA SER A 4 -3.43 -18.33 -2.01
C SER A 4 -4.92 -17.98 -1.89
N ASN A 5 -5.58 -18.40 -0.80
CA ASN A 5 -7.01 -18.13 -0.57
C ASN A 5 -7.29 -16.66 -0.20
N MET A 6 -6.28 -15.79 -0.27
CA MET A 6 -6.35 -14.37 0.06
C MET A 6 -6.44 -13.56 -1.24
N THR A 7 -7.55 -12.86 -1.45
CA THR A 7 -7.79 -12.00 -2.61
C THR A 7 -7.08 -10.64 -2.47
N CYS A 8 -5.75 -10.65 -2.47
CA CYS A 8 -4.95 -9.41 -2.33
C CYS A 8 -4.57 -8.75 -3.67
N ARG A 9 -5.17 -9.17 -4.79
CA ARG A 9 -4.77 -8.74 -6.13
C ARG A 9 -4.86 -7.23 -6.27
N GLY A 10 -3.72 -6.60 -6.58
CA GLY A 10 -3.65 -5.15 -6.78
C GLY A 10 -3.89 -4.29 -5.53
N GLN A 11 -3.87 -4.88 -4.33
CA GLN A 11 -3.92 -4.12 -3.08
C GLN A 11 -2.57 -3.48 -2.76
N ILE A 12 -2.61 -2.38 -2.02
CA ILE A 12 -1.47 -1.85 -1.29
C ILE A 12 -1.67 -2.14 0.19
N GLU A 13 -0.62 -2.62 0.85
CA GLU A 13 -0.61 -2.89 2.28
C GLU A 13 0.41 -1.99 2.97
N PHE A 14 -0.04 -1.28 3.99
CA PHE A 14 0.80 -0.53 4.91
C PHE A 14 1.06 -1.38 6.15
N ILE A 15 2.32 -1.42 6.58
CA ILE A 15 2.79 -2.27 7.68
C ILE A 15 3.38 -1.37 8.76
N TYR A 16 2.71 -1.35 9.89
CA TYR A 16 3.15 -0.76 11.14
C TYR A 16 3.75 -1.82 12.04
N SER A 17 4.94 -1.56 12.58
CA SER A 17 5.67 -2.49 13.42
C SER A 17 5.28 -2.29 14.89
N ASN A 18 4.11 -2.75 15.30
CA ASN A 18 3.83 -3.01 16.72
C ASN A 18 3.81 -4.52 16.95
N ASP A 19 4.85 -5.01 17.61
CA ASP A 19 4.97 -6.43 18.01
C ASP A 19 4.17 -6.71 19.29
N GLN A 20 2.94 -6.17 19.36
CA GLN A 20 2.03 -6.41 20.47
C GLN A 20 1.03 -7.49 20.08
N LEU A 21 0.92 -8.52 20.92
CA LEU A 21 -0.02 -9.61 20.71
C LEU A 21 -1.45 -9.05 20.64
N GLY A 22 -2.12 -9.22 19.50
CA GLY A 22 -3.48 -8.75 19.26
C GLY A 22 -3.61 -7.37 18.60
N SER A 23 -2.50 -6.70 18.26
CA SER A 23 -2.57 -5.48 17.45
C SER A 23 -2.53 -5.79 15.95
N ASN A 24 -3.51 -5.27 15.20
CA ASN A 24 -3.49 -5.30 13.74
C ASN A 24 -2.48 -4.27 13.23
N GLY A 25 -1.25 -4.71 13.02
CA GLY A 25 -0.16 -3.89 12.48
C GLY A 25 -0.22 -3.69 10.96
N THR A 26 -1.24 -4.16 10.26
CA THR A 26 -1.34 -3.96 8.80
C THR A 26 -2.66 -3.36 8.37
N HIS A 27 -2.60 -2.54 7.32
CA HIS A 27 -3.76 -1.88 6.72
C HIS A 27 -3.73 -2.03 5.20
N LYS A 28 -4.74 -2.69 4.65
CA LYS A 28 -4.85 -2.99 3.21
C LYS A 28 -5.87 -2.09 2.54
N ILE A 29 -5.50 -1.55 1.39
CA ILE A 29 -6.36 -0.68 0.58
C ILE A 29 -6.44 -1.25 -0.84
N ILE A 30 -7.65 -1.24 -1.41
CA ILE A 30 -7.89 -1.46 -2.85
C ILE A 30 -8.09 -0.07 -3.47
N PRO A 31 -7.06 0.52 -4.11
CA PRO A 31 -7.19 1.85 -4.70
C PRO A 31 -8.13 1.82 -5.92
N LYS A 32 -8.91 2.89 -6.08
CA LYS A 32 -9.74 3.14 -7.26
C LYS A 32 -9.16 4.28 -8.08
N THR A 33 -9.57 4.37 -9.35
CA THR A 33 -9.18 5.48 -10.22
C THR A 33 -9.58 6.81 -9.59
N GLY A 34 -8.61 7.71 -9.42
CA GLY A 34 -8.79 9.02 -8.79
C GLY A 34 -8.39 9.07 -7.31
N ASP A 35 -8.15 7.93 -6.65
CA ASP A 35 -7.68 7.92 -5.27
C ASP A 35 -6.23 8.43 -5.18
N ILE A 36 -5.99 9.28 -4.18
CA ILE A 36 -4.64 9.74 -3.81
C ILE A 36 -4.36 9.22 -2.41
N LEU A 37 -3.32 8.40 -2.28
CA LEU A 37 -2.85 7.87 -1.00
C LEU A 37 -1.66 8.71 -0.53
N LEU A 38 -1.84 9.42 0.58
CA LEU A 38 -0.78 10.16 1.24
C LEU A 38 -0.40 9.46 2.55
N PHE A 39 0.88 9.19 2.74
CA PHE A 39 1.40 8.47 3.90
C PHE A 39 2.82 8.94 4.24
N ASP A 40 3.26 8.67 5.47
CA ASP A 40 4.63 8.98 5.91
C ASP A 40 5.65 8.22 5.04
N ALA A 41 6.67 8.90 4.53
CA ALA A 41 7.69 8.31 3.67
C ALA A 41 8.44 7.13 4.30
N ARG A 42 8.42 7.00 5.62
CA ARG A 42 9.05 5.91 6.39
C ARG A 42 8.11 4.72 6.63
N LEU A 43 6.82 4.84 6.30
CA LEU A 43 5.85 3.78 6.47
C LEU A 43 6.14 2.65 5.48
N LYS A 44 6.40 1.45 6.02
CA LYS A 44 6.62 0.26 5.20
C LYS A 44 5.34 -0.05 4.42
N HIS A 45 5.47 -0.25 3.12
CA HIS A 45 4.35 -0.59 2.28
C HIS A 45 4.75 -1.55 1.16
N CYS A 46 3.81 -2.42 0.77
CA CYS A 46 3.99 -3.40 -0.30
C CYS A 46 2.80 -3.35 -1.25
N VAL A 47 3.07 -3.46 -2.54
CA VAL A 47 2.04 -3.55 -3.58
C VAL A 47 1.97 -4.99 -4.05
N TYR A 48 0.80 -5.60 -3.91
CA TYR A 48 0.59 -6.97 -4.32
C TYR A 48 0.53 -7.09 -5.85
N PRO A 49 0.99 -8.23 -6.41
CA PRO A 49 0.86 -8.51 -7.83
C PRO A 49 -0.57 -8.28 -8.32
N PHE A 50 -0.68 -7.61 -9.47
CA PHE A 50 -1.93 -7.41 -10.15
C PHE A 50 -1.95 -8.32 -11.37
N THR A 51 -2.92 -9.22 -11.41
CA THR A 51 -3.14 -10.11 -12.55
C THR A 51 -4.54 -9.83 -13.09
N SER A 52 -4.62 -9.35 -14.31
CA SER A 52 -5.84 -8.98 -15.01
C SER A 52 -5.55 -8.93 -16.51
N ASP A 53 -6.60 -8.93 -17.33
CA ASP A 53 -6.50 -8.73 -18.79
C ASP A 53 -6.23 -7.26 -19.15
N VAL A 54 -6.28 -6.37 -18.16
CA VAL A 54 -5.99 -4.94 -18.29
C VAL A 54 -4.76 -4.53 -17.50
N GLU A 55 -4.19 -3.39 -17.86
CA GLU A 55 -3.07 -2.78 -17.14
C GLU A 55 -3.57 -1.84 -16.03
N ARG A 56 -2.89 -1.86 -14.88
CA ARG A 56 -3.11 -0.90 -13.79
C ARG A 56 -1.98 0.11 -13.77
N ILE A 57 -2.29 1.36 -14.10
CA ILE A 57 -1.34 2.48 -14.11
C ILE A 57 -1.44 3.25 -12.79
N SER A 58 -0.30 3.55 -12.16
CA SER A 58 -0.20 4.35 -10.94
C SER A 58 1.02 5.27 -10.99
N MET A 59 0.94 6.42 -10.30
CA MET A 59 2.08 7.34 -10.13
C MET A 59 2.43 7.46 -8.65
N SER A 60 3.72 7.47 -8.33
CA SER A 60 4.23 7.66 -6.97
C SER A 60 5.38 8.66 -6.96
N PHE A 61 5.45 9.46 -5.89
CA PHE A 61 6.51 10.42 -5.67
C PHE A 61 6.67 10.70 -4.17
N ASN A 62 7.83 11.23 -3.79
CA ASN A 62 8.09 11.69 -2.43
C ASN A 62 8.14 13.22 -2.41
N VAL A 63 7.64 13.81 -1.32
CA VAL A 63 7.71 15.27 -1.09
C VAL A 63 8.59 15.53 0.12
N ASN A 64 9.61 16.37 -0.06
CA ASN A 64 10.39 16.91 1.04
C ASN A 64 9.90 18.33 1.34
N VAL A 65 9.35 18.54 2.54
CA VAL A 65 8.84 19.85 2.95
C VAL A 65 9.92 20.54 3.77
N ASN A 66 10.49 21.63 3.23
CA ASN A 66 11.36 22.53 3.96
C ASN A 66 10.52 23.72 4.40
N PHE A 67 10.31 23.85 5.70
CA PHE A 67 9.78 25.08 6.25
C PHE A 67 10.94 26.08 6.32
N MET A 68 10.93 27.07 5.43
CA MET A 68 11.82 28.21 5.55
C MET A 68 11.39 29.01 6.79
N GLU A 69 12.35 29.38 7.64
CA GLU A 69 12.17 30.41 8.67
C GLU A 69 12.45 31.79 8.09
#